data_AF-A0A356WPQ5-F1
#
_entry.id   AF-A0A356WPQ5-F1
#
_cell.length_a   1.000
_cell.length_b   1.000
_cell.length_c   1.000
_cell.angle_alpha   90.00
_cell.angle_beta   90.00
_cell.angle_gamma   90.00
#
_symmetry.space_group_name_H-M   'P 1'
#
loop_
_entity.id
_entity.type
_entity.pdbx_description
1 polymer ?
#
loop_
_entity_poly.entity_id
_entity_poly.type
_entity_poly.pdbx_seq_one_letter_code
_entity_poly.pdbx_strand_id
1 'polypeptide(L)'
;MSAAEKYNGLVENYTADVYMRTYVETLKKNFLFKYTHLVPRFVLHDPKSDEALIETLSTLSFTYPNNYLQDIKNVTGTLTGKKDIDMIPFYLLNINVYGETTNTESFFMPVRFSTARYYTYHLRQMQFENNKTYYTVEFNPIYSNQKLLKGHFVIESGTWRIVHFSAEGVESFSNFSFEITMGNTWITNYLPVHFVIYHTANYLGNVVASRHLASMNYNNVVLRVNEKKEKILNISDFFRVRLDSVPVNNDSVFWAQNRAIPLQAREVEVIRNYEKTNQQKPTEEKVDISQQNGKRVQQFAQRMVMDSRYKIKSTMIGYSGLLNPLMLGYSSIDGVTYRQKLSFNFDLKRS
;
A
#
# COMPACT_ATOMS: atom_id res chain seq x y z
N MET A 1 12.15 -30.63 -7.28
CA MET A 1 11.61 -29.25 -7.33
C MET A 1 11.70 -28.69 -5.92
N SER A 2 12.30 -27.51 -5.70
CA SER A 2 12.36 -26.93 -4.35
C SER A 2 10.97 -26.54 -3.86
N ALA A 3 10.80 -26.46 -2.54
CA ALA A 3 9.52 -26.13 -1.92
C ALA A 3 8.94 -24.80 -2.43
N ALA A 4 9.77 -23.75 -2.54
CA ALA A 4 9.35 -22.45 -3.05
C ALA A 4 8.87 -22.50 -4.51
N GLU A 5 9.55 -23.26 -5.38
CA GLU A 5 9.12 -23.46 -6.77
C GLU A 5 7.76 -24.15 -6.86
N LYS A 6 7.54 -25.14 -5.99
CA LYS A 6 6.27 -25.87 -5.90
C LYS A 6 5.13 -24.98 -5.40
N TYR A 7 5.37 -24.17 -4.37
CA TYR A 7 4.30 -23.41 -3.70
C TYR A 7 3.91 -22.13 -4.45
N ASN A 8 4.81 -21.53 -5.22
CA ASN A 8 4.53 -20.31 -5.98
C ASN A 8 3.31 -20.41 -6.92
N GLY A 9 3.10 -21.57 -7.55
CA GLY A 9 2.02 -21.80 -8.51
C GLY A 9 0.94 -22.76 -8.03
N LEU A 10 0.82 -22.98 -6.72
CA LEU A 10 -0.03 -24.03 -6.15
C LEU A 10 -1.53 -23.74 -6.28
N VAL A 11 -1.91 -22.47 -6.22
CA VAL A 11 -3.31 -22.04 -6.18
C VAL A 11 -3.75 -21.54 -7.56
N GLU A 12 -4.89 -22.04 -8.04
CA GLU A 12 -5.50 -21.63 -9.30
C GLU A 12 -6.40 -20.41 -9.11
N ASN A 13 -7.25 -20.41 -8.08
CA ASN A 13 -8.07 -19.27 -7.71
C ASN A 13 -8.49 -19.34 -6.24
N TYR A 14 -8.88 -18.19 -5.69
CA TYR A 14 -9.53 -18.11 -4.39
C TYR A 14 -10.36 -16.83 -4.27
N THR A 15 -11.24 -16.83 -3.28
CA THR A 15 -11.87 -15.63 -2.75
C THR A 15 -11.46 -15.45 -1.29
N ALA A 16 -11.42 -14.24 -0.77
CA ALA A 16 -11.12 -14.01 0.64
C ALA A 16 -11.85 -12.76 1.15
N ASP A 17 -12.38 -12.85 2.36
CA ASP A 17 -12.85 -11.68 3.09
C ASP A 17 -11.66 -11.02 3.77
N VAL A 18 -11.49 -9.72 3.54
CA VAL A 18 -10.35 -8.94 3.97
C VAL A 18 -10.82 -7.80 4.85
N TYR A 19 -10.41 -7.84 6.11
CA TYR A 19 -10.47 -6.71 7.01
C TYR A 19 -9.10 -6.02 7.03
N MET A 20 -9.07 -4.71 6.79
CA MET A 20 -7.84 -3.91 6.87
C MET A 20 -8.08 -2.63 7.64
N ARG A 21 -7.22 -2.38 8.62
CA ARG A 21 -7.17 -1.15 9.40
C ARG A 21 -5.88 -0.40 9.11
N THR A 22 -6.03 0.87 8.76
CA THR A 22 -4.94 1.79 8.47
C THR A 22 -4.95 2.90 9.52
N TYR A 23 -3.85 3.00 10.25
CA TYR A 23 -3.56 4.10 11.16
C TYR A 23 -2.46 4.98 10.55
N VAL A 24 -2.64 6.29 10.59
CA VAL A 24 -1.68 7.26 10.04
C VAL A 24 -1.39 8.31 11.09
N GLU A 25 -0.12 8.68 11.21
CA GLU A 25 0.38 9.67 12.15
C GLU A 25 1.39 10.60 11.46
N THR A 26 1.18 11.90 11.65
CA THR A 26 2.06 12.95 11.17
C THR A 26 3.11 13.26 12.23
N LEU A 27 4.32 12.72 12.05
CA LEU A 27 5.42 12.89 13.00
C LEU A 27 6.08 14.28 12.87
N LYS A 28 6.14 14.81 11.65
CA LYS A 28 6.72 16.13 11.37
C LYS A 28 6.02 16.76 10.18
N LYS A 29 5.61 18.03 10.32
CA LYS A 29 4.99 18.81 9.24
C LYS A 29 5.57 20.21 9.13
N ASN A 30 5.66 20.71 7.90
CA ASN A 30 6.01 22.10 7.59
C ASN A 30 4.89 22.79 6.80
N PHE A 31 5.13 24.01 6.32
CA PHE A 31 4.11 24.79 5.62
C PHE A 31 3.59 24.15 4.32
N LEU A 32 4.32 23.21 3.72
CA LEU A 32 3.93 22.51 2.49
C LEU A 32 2.95 21.35 2.76
N PHE A 33 2.92 20.82 3.98
CA PHE A 33 2.07 19.68 4.37
C PHE A 33 0.60 19.88 4.00
N LYS A 34 0.07 21.08 4.26
CA LYS A 34 -1.34 21.40 3.93
C LYS A 34 -1.66 21.33 2.43
N TYR A 35 -0.66 21.34 1.55
CA TYR A 35 -0.86 21.27 0.10
C TYR A 35 -0.60 19.87 -0.46
N THR A 36 0.01 18.96 0.31
CA THR A 36 0.37 17.64 -0.20
C THR A 36 -0.85 16.75 -0.48
N HIS A 37 -1.99 17.00 0.17
CA HIS A 37 -3.26 16.33 -0.15
C HIS A 37 -3.84 16.68 -1.54
N LEU A 38 -3.29 17.69 -2.21
CA LEU A 38 -3.70 18.09 -3.55
C LEU A 38 -3.05 17.20 -4.62
N VAL A 39 -1.91 16.57 -4.30
CA VAL A 39 -1.18 15.69 -5.21
C VAL A 39 -1.79 14.28 -5.09
N PRO A 40 -2.46 13.77 -6.14
CA PRO A 40 -3.06 12.45 -6.10
C PRO A 40 -1.99 11.37 -5.88
N ARG A 41 -2.32 10.34 -5.09
CA ARG A 41 -1.46 9.16 -4.85
C ARG A 41 -0.04 9.48 -4.34
N PHE A 42 0.12 10.60 -3.63
CA PHE A 42 1.40 10.98 -3.07
C PHE A 42 1.63 10.38 -1.68
N VAL A 43 0.93 10.89 -0.64
CA VAL A 43 1.00 10.37 0.74
C VAL A 43 -0.37 10.48 1.41
N LEU A 44 -0.84 9.38 2.00
CA LEU A 44 -2.06 9.37 2.81
C LEU A 44 -1.82 10.13 4.12
N HIS A 45 -2.57 11.22 4.36
CA HIS A 45 -2.57 12.00 5.60
C HIS A 45 -3.83 12.85 5.70
N ASP A 46 -4.21 13.26 6.91
CA ASP A 46 -5.26 14.26 7.13
C ASP A 46 -4.63 15.66 7.20
N PRO A 47 -5.02 16.62 6.33
CA PRO A 47 -4.55 18.01 6.44
C PRO A 47 -5.02 18.73 7.71
N LYS A 48 -6.07 18.24 8.37
CA LYS A 48 -6.73 18.89 9.51
C LYS A 48 -6.38 18.26 10.86
N SER A 49 -5.88 17.03 10.86
CA SER A 49 -5.54 16.26 12.06
C SER A 49 -4.17 15.61 11.88
N ASP A 50 -3.40 15.51 12.96
CA ASP A 50 -2.12 14.81 12.89
C ASP A 50 -2.28 13.29 12.83
N GLU A 51 -3.42 12.77 13.27
CA GLU A 51 -3.73 11.35 13.28
C GLU A 51 -5.00 11.06 12.49
N ALA A 52 -4.99 9.93 11.80
CA ALA A 52 -6.14 9.42 11.07
C ALA A 52 -6.28 7.91 11.19
N LEU A 53 -7.52 7.44 11.13
CA LEU A 53 -7.87 6.03 11.14
C LEU A 53 -8.81 5.73 9.99
N ILE A 54 -8.57 4.62 9.29
CA ILE A 54 -9.44 4.10 8.25
C ILE A 54 -9.58 2.61 8.46
N GLU A 55 -10.81 2.11 8.50
CA GLU A 55 -11.10 0.68 8.52
C GLU A 55 -11.89 0.32 7.26
N THR A 56 -11.54 -0.81 6.65
CA THR A 56 -12.15 -1.30 5.42
C THR A 56 -12.49 -2.78 5.55
N LEU A 57 -13.67 -3.13 5.04
CA LEU A 57 -14.08 -4.51 4.78
C LEU A 57 -14.19 -4.68 3.27
N SER A 58 -13.64 -5.78 2.77
CA SER A 58 -13.50 -5.98 1.33
C SER A 58 -13.42 -7.44 0.98
N THR A 59 -13.66 -7.77 -0.29
CA THR A 59 -13.48 -9.11 -0.83
C THR A 59 -12.31 -9.09 -1.80
N LEU A 60 -11.32 -9.94 -1.57
CA LEU A 60 -10.20 -10.18 -2.49
C LEU A 60 -10.48 -11.42 -3.32
N SER A 61 -10.40 -11.31 -4.64
CA SER A 61 -10.48 -12.45 -5.56
C SER A 61 -9.16 -12.59 -6.30
N PHE A 62 -8.64 -13.81 -6.37
CA PHE A 62 -7.44 -14.14 -7.13
C PHE A 62 -7.75 -15.16 -8.21
N THR A 63 -7.14 -14.99 -9.38
CA THR A 63 -7.10 -15.98 -10.44
C THR A 63 -5.69 -16.04 -11.03
N TYR A 64 -5.13 -17.24 -11.09
CA TYR A 64 -3.84 -17.52 -11.69
C TYR A 64 -3.79 -16.99 -13.14
N PRO A 65 -2.68 -16.42 -13.62
CA PRO A 65 -1.37 -16.33 -12.96
C PRO A 65 -1.26 -15.25 -11.89
N ASN A 66 -1.82 -14.06 -12.10
CA ASN A 66 -1.61 -12.89 -11.25
C ASN A 66 -2.80 -11.92 -11.30
N ASN A 67 -4.03 -12.38 -11.49
CA ASN A 67 -5.18 -11.48 -11.55
C ASN A 67 -5.81 -11.32 -10.18
N TYR A 68 -5.73 -10.12 -9.61
CA TYR A 68 -6.27 -9.77 -8.31
C TYR A 68 -7.33 -8.67 -8.44
N LEU A 69 -8.45 -8.90 -7.78
CA LEU A 69 -9.55 -7.95 -7.68
C LEU A 69 -9.89 -7.74 -6.21
N GLN A 70 -9.63 -6.53 -5.70
CA GLN A 70 -10.05 -6.08 -4.39
C GLN A 70 -11.35 -5.30 -4.52
N ASP A 71 -12.44 -5.77 -3.94
CA ASP A 71 -13.74 -5.09 -3.96
C ASP A 71 -14.07 -4.57 -2.57
N ILE A 72 -14.04 -3.25 -2.37
CA ILE A 72 -14.30 -2.65 -1.05
C ILE A 72 -15.80 -2.61 -0.80
N LYS A 73 -16.24 -3.18 0.33
CA LYS A 73 -17.66 -3.30 0.70
C LYS A 73 -18.10 -2.24 1.69
N ASN A 74 -17.29 -1.95 2.70
CA ASN A 74 -17.60 -0.97 3.72
C ASN A 74 -16.34 -0.23 4.15
N VAL A 75 -16.51 1.04 4.49
CA VAL A 75 -15.45 1.90 5.01
C VAL A 75 -15.96 2.64 6.23
N THR A 76 -15.11 2.81 7.24
CA THR A 76 -15.32 3.74 8.36
C THR A 76 -14.01 4.40 8.76
N GLY A 77 -14.09 5.44 9.59
CA GLY A 77 -12.93 6.12 10.14
C GLY A 77 -13.00 7.64 9.98
N THR A 78 -11.85 8.29 10.17
CA THR A 78 -11.71 9.75 10.09
C THR A 78 -11.49 10.25 8.66
N LEU A 79 -10.94 9.39 7.80
CA LEU A 79 -10.72 9.64 6.36
C LEU A 79 -11.45 8.59 5.53
N THR A 80 -12.61 8.95 4.98
CA THR A 80 -13.48 8.03 4.23
C THR A 80 -13.70 8.47 2.78
N GLY A 81 -12.96 9.47 2.30
CA GLY A 81 -13.06 9.92 0.91
C GLY A 81 -12.48 8.89 -0.05
N LYS A 82 -13.07 8.77 -1.26
CA LYS A 82 -12.57 7.86 -2.30
C LYS A 82 -11.07 8.04 -2.57
N LYS A 83 -10.62 9.29 -2.66
CA LYS A 83 -9.20 9.63 -2.85
C LYS A 83 -8.29 9.14 -1.72
N ASP A 84 -8.79 9.03 -0.50
CA ASP A 84 -8.02 8.63 0.68
C ASP A 84 -7.91 7.10 0.71
N ILE A 85 -9.01 6.41 0.39
CA ILE A 85 -9.05 4.95 0.26
C ILE A 85 -8.16 4.49 -0.91
N ASP A 86 -8.15 5.23 -2.03
CA ASP A 86 -7.27 4.98 -3.18
C ASP A 86 -5.77 5.05 -2.84
N MET A 87 -5.39 5.67 -1.72
CA MET A 87 -3.99 5.78 -1.26
C MET A 87 -3.58 4.64 -0.33
N ILE A 88 -4.52 3.82 0.15
CA ILE A 88 -4.21 2.66 0.98
C ILE A 88 -3.49 1.61 0.11
N PRO A 89 -2.36 1.05 0.55
CA PRO A 89 -1.54 0.14 -0.27
C PRO A 89 -2.11 -1.29 -0.28
N PHE A 90 -3.34 -1.47 -0.77
CA PHE A 90 -3.98 -2.79 -0.87
C PHE A 90 -3.17 -3.78 -1.73
N TYR A 91 -2.36 -3.27 -2.65
CA TYR A 91 -1.44 -4.09 -3.44
C TYR A 91 -0.37 -4.78 -2.59
N LEU A 92 -0.14 -4.42 -1.32
CA LEU A 92 0.79 -5.15 -0.45
C LEU A 92 0.16 -6.42 0.14
N LEU A 93 -1.16 -6.51 0.13
CA LEU A 93 -1.90 -7.66 0.65
C LEU A 93 -1.78 -8.91 -0.25
N ASN A 94 -1.27 -8.75 -1.47
CA ASN A 94 -1.14 -9.82 -2.44
C ASN A 94 0.30 -10.37 -2.57
N ILE A 95 1.20 -9.99 -1.66
CA ILE A 95 2.60 -10.44 -1.69
C ILE A 95 2.67 -11.96 -1.59
N ASN A 96 3.22 -12.59 -2.62
CA ASN A 96 3.56 -14.00 -2.62
C ASN A 96 5.02 -14.19 -2.17
N VAL A 97 5.23 -14.71 -0.96
CA VAL A 97 6.59 -14.94 -0.41
C VAL A 97 7.42 -15.94 -1.20
N TYR A 98 6.77 -16.77 -2.03
CA TYR A 98 7.41 -17.75 -2.91
C TYR A 98 7.60 -17.23 -4.34
N GLY A 99 7.13 -16.02 -4.65
CA GLY A 99 7.33 -15.37 -5.94
C GLY A 99 8.78 -14.96 -6.17
N GLU A 100 9.14 -14.59 -7.41
CA GLU A 100 10.45 -14.01 -7.70
C GLU A 100 10.50 -12.52 -7.32
N THR A 101 9.40 -11.83 -7.55
CA THR A 101 9.21 -10.44 -7.18
C THR A 101 7.88 -10.27 -6.43
N THR A 102 7.70 -9.12 -5.78
CA THR A 102 6.36 -8.67 -5.43
C THR A 102 5.52 -8.46 -6.69
N ASN A 103 4.19 -8.46 -6.57
CA ASN A 103 3.30 -8.34 -7.73
C ASN A 103 3.43 -7.00 -8.47
N THR A 104 3.96 -5.97 -7.82
CA THR A 104 4.29 -4.67 -8.42
C THR A 104 5.72 -4.61 -8.98
N GLU A 105 6.46 -5.71 -8.93
CA GLU A 105 7.88 -5.81 -9.30
C GLU A 105 8.81 -4.85 -8.53
N SER A 106 8.34 -4.36 -7.38
CA SER A 106 9.07 -3.41 -6.53
C SER A 106 10.28 -4.06 -5.86
N PHE A 107 10.13 -5.30 -5.39
CA PHE A 107 11.19 -6.01 -4.66
C PHE A 107 11.42 -7.42 -5.19
N PHE A 108 12.69 -7.86 -5.20
CA PHE A 108 13.04 -9.26 -5.45
C PHE A 108 12.90 -10.07 -4.15
N MET A 109 12.14 -11.15 -4.18
CA MET A 109 11.95 -12.00 -3.01
C MET A 109 13.18 -12.90 -2.78
N PRO A 110 13.53 -13.23 -1.52
CA PRO A 110 14.78 -13.95 -1.23
C PRO A 110 14.67 -15.47 -1.48
N VAL A 111 13.49 -16.04 -1.63
CA VAL A 111 13.32 -17.50 -1.46
C VAL A 111 13.54 -18.29 -2.77
N ARG A 112 13.31 -17.68 -3.93
CA ARG A 112 13.41 -18.34 -5.25
C ARG A 112 14.85 -18.47 -5.70
N PHE A 113 15.22 -19.55 -6.40
CA PHE A 113 16.61 -19.74 -6.84
C PHE A 113 17.12 -18.63 -7.76
N SER A 114 16.26 -18.11 -8.64
CA SER A 114 16.58 -17.03 -9.58
C SER A 114 16.97 -15.72 -8.88
N THR A 115 16.45 -15.47 -7.68
CA THR A 115 16.63 -14.22 -6.93
C THR A 115 17.42 -14.41 -5.63
N ALA A 116 17.51 -15.62 -5.10
CA ALA A 116 18.24 -15.94 -3.86
C ALA A 116 19.72 -15.56 -3.95
N ARG A 117 20.30 -15.59 -5.16
CA ARG A 117 21.68 -15.16 -5.46
C ARG A 117 22.00 -13.71 -5.12
N TYR A 118 20.99 -12.87 -4.87
CA TYR A 118 21.17 -11.48 -4.47
C TYR A 118 21.29 -11.30 -2.95
N TYR A 119 21.21 -12.38 -2.18
CA TYR A 119 21.17 -12.38 -0.73
C TYR A 119 22.19 -13.37 -0.12
N THR A 120 22.63 -13.07 1.09
CA THR A 120 23.32 -14.00 1.99
C THR A 120 22.33 -14.52 3.04
N TYR A 121 22.57 -15.73 3.55
CA TYR A 121 21.66 -16.40 4.50
C TYR A 121 22.40 -16.88 5.74
N HIS A 122 21.80 -16.69 6.90
CA HIS A 122 22.30 -17.19 8.17
C HIS A 122 21.19 -17.85 8.96
N LEU A 123 21.43 -19.07 9.44
CA LEU A 123 20.53 -19.72 10.38
C LEU A 123 20.67 -19.02 11.74
N ARG A 124 19.63 -18.30 12.17
CA ARG A 124 19.63 -17.54 13.42
C ARG A 124 19.23 -18.41 14.61
N GLN A 125 18.17 -19.20 14.44
CA GLN A 125 17.59 -19.97 15.53
C GLN A 125 16.90 -21.24 15.03
N MET A 126 16.92 -22.27 15.89
CA MET A 126 16.08 -23.45 15.77
C MET A 126 15.11 -23.49 16.97
N GLN A 127 13.84 -23.75 16.71
CA GLN A 127 12.81 -23.89 17.74
C GLN A 127 12.08 -25.21 17.56
N PHE A 128 11.76 -25.88 18.66
CA PHE A 128 10.96 -27.11 18.64
C PHE A 128 9.66 -26.86 19.39
N GLU A 129 8.54 -26.97 18.68
CA GLU A 129 7.21 -26.70 19.21
C GLU A 129 6.21 -27.66 18.57
N ASN A 130 5.26 -28.19 19.34
CA ASN A 130 4.18 -29.08 18.85
C ASN A 130 4.67 -30.25 17.99
N ASN A 131 5.78 -30.88 18.42
CA ASN A 131 6.44 -31.99 17.71
C ASN A 131 6.93 -31.63 16.29
N LYS A 132 7.17 -30.34 16.03
CA LYS A 132 7.72 -29.81 14.79
C LYS A 132 8.94 -28.93 15.08
N THR A 133 9.89 -28.95 14.16
CA THR A 133 11.05 -28.08 14.21
C THR A 133 10.86 -26.90 13.26
N TYR A 134 11.14 -25.70 13.73
CA TYR A 134 11.12 -24.46 12.98
C TYR A 134 12.53 -23.87 12.90
N TYR A 135 12.90 -23.35 11.73
CA TYR A 135 14.19 -22.67 11.51
C TYR A 135 13.94 -21.22 11.14
N THR A 136 14.57 -20.31 11.87
CA THR A 136 14.60 -18.89 11.56
C THR A 136 15.84 -18.60 10.73
N VAL A 137 15.66 -18.22 9.48
CA VAL A 137 16.73 -17.90 8.54
C VAL A 137 16.71 -16.40 8.27
N GLU A 138 17.79 -15.72 8.63
CA GLU A 138 18.02 -14.32 8.27
C GLU A 138 18.56 -14.23 6.85
N PHE A 139 18.11 -13.22 6.11
CA PHE A 139 18.59 -12.89 4.77
C PHE A 139 19.01 -11.42 4.69
N ASN A 140 20.17 -11.17 4.07
CA ASN A 140 20.73 -9.83 3.90
C ASN A 140 21.13 -9.60 2.44
N PRO A 141 20.89 -8.42 1.86
CA PRO A 141 21.29 -8.14 0.48
C PRO A 141 22.80 -8.08 0.36
N ILE A 142 23.36 -8.67 -0.71
CA ILE A 142 24.81 -8.68 -0.96
C ILE A 142 25.34 -7.26 -1.24
N TYR A 143 24.51 -6.41 -1.82
CA TYR A 143 24.81 -5.01 -2.11
C TYR A 143 23.61 -4.13 -1.80
N SER A 144 23.86 -2.87 -1.48
CA SER A 144 22.80 -1.90 -1.21
C SER A 144 22.03 -1.59 -2.50
N ASN A 145 20.74 -1.96 -2.54
CA ASN A 145 19.85 -1.69 -3.66
C ASN A 145 18.39 -1.58 -3.17
N GLN A 146 17.66 -0.58 -3.65
CA GLN A 146 16.25 -0.31 -3.29
C GLN A 146 15.29 -1.45 -3.67
N LYS A 147 15.66 -2.33 -4.62
CA LYS A 147 14.87 -3.52 -5.01
C LYS A 147 15.13 -4.75 -4.14
N LEU A 148 16.07 -4.68 -3.20
CA LEU A 148 16.41 -5.80 -2.34
C LEU A 148 15.90 -5.56 -0.91
N LEU A 149 15.59 -6.65 -0.23
CA LEU A 149 15.03 -6.66 1.12
C LEU A 149 16.07 -7.19 2.12
N LYS A 150 15.94 -6.80 3.38
CA LYS A 150 16.64 -7.47 4.49
C LYS A 150 15.61 -7.97 5.49
N GLY A 151 15.89 -9.05 6.20
CA GLY A 151 14.95 -9.56 7.19
C GLY A 151 15.17 -11.03 7.51
N HIS A 152 14.09 -11.73 7.81
CA HIS A 152 14.12 -13.15 8.11
C HIS A 152 12.82 -13.85 7.75
N PHE A 153 12.89 -15.15 7.58
CA PHE A 153 11.71 -15.98 7.47
C PHE A 153 11.85 -17.22 8.36
N VAL A 154 10.72 -17.75 8.80
CA VAL A 154 10.64 -18.97 9.60
C VAL A 154 10.08 -20.08 8.73
N ILE A 155 10.79 -21.21 8.65
CA ILE A 155 10.39 -22.39 7.88
C ILE A 155 10.11 -23.59 8.78
N GLU A 156 9.10 -24.37 8.43
CA GLU A 156 8.72 -25.61 9.11
C GLU A 156 9.49 -26.81 8.54
N SER A 157 10.09 -27.63 9.39
CA SER A 157 10.78 -28.86 8.98
C SER A 157 9.82 -29.87 8.34
N GLY A 158 10.33 -30.63 7.37
CA GLY A 158 9.56 -31.60 6.58
C GLY A 158 8.80 -30.96 5.41
N THR A 159 7.95 -29.96 5.65
CA THR A 159 7.20 -29.28 4.59
C THR A 159 7.98 -28.16 3.90
N TRP A 160 8.98 -27.60 4.58
CA TRP A 160 9.79 -26.45 4.14
C TRP A 160 8.95 -25.23 3.74
N ARG A 161 7.72 -25.15 4.25
CA ARG A 161 6.85 -23.99 4.05
C ARG A 161 7.31 -22.86 4.97
N ILE A 162 7.18 -21.65 4.49
CA ILE A 162 7.32 -20.44 5.30
C ILE A 162 6.08 -20.32 6.18
N VAL A 163 6.26 -20.14 7.48
CA VAL A 163 5.18 -19.89 8.43
C VAL A 163 5.08 -18.42 8.81
N HIS A 164 6.21 -17.72 8.78
CA HIS A 164 6.31 -16.30 9.05
C HIS A 164 7.39 -15.69 8.15
N PHE A 165 7.13 -14.49 7.63
CA PHE A 165 8.05 -13.74 6.79
C PHE A 165 8.09 -12.28 7.26
N SER A 166 9.28 -11.79 7.57
CA SER A 166 9.51 -10.41 8.00
C SER A 166 10.57 -9.80 7.10
N ALA A 167 10.29 -8.62 6.54
CA ALA A 167 11.23 -7.91 5.71
C ALA A 167 11.15 -6.40 5.87
N GLU A 168 12.26 -5.75 5.62
CA GLU A 168 12.43 -4.31 5.52
C GLU A 168 12.96 -3.97 4.13
N GLY A 169 12.41 -2.92 3.54
CA GLY A 169 12.82 -2.37 2.25
C GLY A 169 12.87 -0.85 2.29
N VAL A 170 13.66 -0.27 1.40
CA VAL A 170 13.75 1.18 1.21
C VAL A 170 13.42 1.49 -0.24
N GLU A 171 12.41 2.32 -0.44
CA GLU A 171 12.12 2.96 -1.71
C GLU A 171 12.48 4.45 -1.57
N SER A 172 12.71 5.16 -2.68
CA SER A 172 13.43 6.45 -2.73
C SER A 172 13.11 7.47 -1.62
N PHE A 173 11.86 7.54 -1.16
CA PHE A 173 11.39 8.47 -0.11
C PHE A 173 10.61 7.78 1.02
N SER A 174 10.68 6.46 1.11
CA SER A 174 9.84 5.67 2.00
C SER A 174 10.55 4.43 2.52
N ASN A 175 10.43 4.21 3.83
CA ASN A 175 10.85 2.97 4.45
C ASN A 175 9.62 2.11 4.67
N PHE A 176 9.71 0.84 4.28
CA PHE A 176 8.66 -0.14 4.50
C PHE A 176 9.19 -1.29 5.33
N SER A 177 8.39 -1.76 6.27
CA SER A 177 8.55 -3.08 6.84
C SER A 177 7.23 -3.82 6.77
N PHE A 178 7.31 -5.13 6.57
CA PHE A 178 6.13 -5.97 6.54
C PHE A 178 6.40 -7.30 7.23
N GLU A 179 5.44 -7.71 8.04
CA GLU A 179 5.36 -9.02 8.67
C GLU A 179 4.14 -9.74 8.11
N ILE A 180 4.37 -10.94 7.62
CA ILE A 180 3.37 -11.80 6.99
C ILE A 180 3.33 -13.10 7.78
N THR A 181 2.16 -13.44 8.29
CA THR A 181 1.91 -14.72 8.94
C THR A 181 1.09 -15.60 8.01
N MET A 182 1.58 -16.82 7.77
CA MET A 182 0.91 -17.80 6.92
C MET A 182 -0.13 -18.60 7.70
N GLY A 183 -1.13 -19.11 6.98
CA GLY A 183 -2.15 -19.96 7.59
C GLY A 183 -1.57 -21.26 8.16
N ASN A 184 -2.39 -21.91 8.99
CA ASN A 184 -2.08 -23.18 9.65
C ASN A 184 -3.06 -24.31 9.28
N THR A 185 -4.05 -24.03 8.43
CA THR A 185 -5.00 -25.03 7.94
C THR A 185 -4.48 -25.69 6.68
N TRP A 186 -5.00 -26.87 6.33
CA TRP A 186 -4.52 -27.64 5.17
C TRP A 186 -4.53 -26.82 3.86
N ILE A 187 -5.52 -25.94 3.68
CA ILE A 187 -5.65 -25.04 2.52
C ILE A 187 -4.74 -23.81 2.67
N THR A 188 -4.81 -23.15 3.82
CA THR A 188 -4.18 -21.84 4.02
C THR A 188 -2.71 -21.90 4.41
N ASN A 189 -2.14 -23.11 4.55
CA ASN A 189 -0.73 -23.35 4.88
C ASN A 189 0.28 -22.62 3.97
N TYR A 190 -0.14 -22.24 2.77
CA TYR A 190 0.68 -21.57 1.75
C TYR A 190 0.19 -20.16 1.41
N LEU A 191 -0.82 -19.68 2.14
CA LEU A 191 -1.48 -18.40 1.91
C LEU A 191 -1.34 -17.48 3.14
N PRO A 192 -1.12 -16.18 2.94
CA PRO A 192 -0.93 -15.24 4.04
C PRO A 192 -2.27 -14.86 4.70
N VAL A 193 -2.39 -15.06 6.01
CA VAL A 193 -3.63 -14.79 6.75
C VAL A 193 -3.60 -13.49 7.55
N HIS A 194 -2.40 -13.03 7.93
CA HIS A 194 -2.22 -11.77 8.65
C HIS A 194 -1.06 -10.97 8.07
N PHE A 195 -1.28 -9.66 7.96
CA PHE A 195 -0.28 -8.69 7.54
C PHE A 195 -0.17 -7.58 8.58
N VAL A 196 1.07 -7.22 8.90
CA VAL A 196 1.41 -5.98 9.59
C VAL A 196 2.39 -5.24 8.70
N ILE A 197 2.01 -4.05 8.25
CA ILE A 197 2.82 -3.24 7.34
C ILE A 197 3.07 -1.90 8.02
N TYR A 198 4.33 -1.53 8.17
CA TYR A 198 4.72 -0.19 8.56
C TYR A 198 5.29 0.54 7.36
N HIS A 199 4.90 1.79 7.20
CA HIS A 199 5.37 2.63 6.13
C HIS A 199 5.62 4.04 6.65
N THR A 200 6.84 4.54 6.43
CA THR A 200 7.24 5.90 6.80
C THR A 200 7.67 6.66 5.56
N ALA A 201 6.88 7.66 5.18
CA ALA A 201 7.17 8.55 4.06
C ALA A 201 7.90 9.81 4.54
N ASN A 202 9.04 10.10 3.91
CA ASN A 202 9.88 11.27 4.18
C ASN A 202 9.95 12.15 2.93
N TYR A 203 9.32 13.32 2.96
CA TYR A 203 9.25 14.19 1.78
C TYR A 203 9.27 15.67 2.14
N LEU A 204 10.11 16.45 1.46
CA LEU A 204 10.15 17.91 1.58
C LEU A 204 10.20 18.40 3.04
N GLY A 205 10.85 17.67 3.95
CA GLY A 205 10.94 17.99 5.38
C GLY A 205 9.75 17.55 6.25
N ASN A 206 8.74 16.90 5.67
CA ASN A 206 7.62 16.25 6.36
C ASN A 206 7.92 14.76 6.57
N VAL A 207 7.37 14.21 7.65
CA VAL A 207 7.47 12.79 8.00
C VAL A 207 6.08 12.30 8.39
N VAL A 208 5.58 11.31 7.65
CA VAL A 208 4.28 10.67 7.90
C VAL A 208 4.52 9.17 8.07
N ALA A 209 4.10 8.64 9.21
CA ALA A 209 4.13 7.22 9.50
C ALA A 209 2.73 6.63 9.33
N SER A 210 2.68 5.39 8.85
CA SER A 210 1.44 4.66 8.67
C SER A 210 1.65 3.20 9.05
N ARG A 211 0.63 2.62 9.67
CA ARG A 211 0.55 1.22 10.03
C ARG A 211 -0.71 0.62 9.45
N HIS A 212 -0.55 -0.46 8.72
CA HIS A 212 -1.65 -1.23 8.17
C HIS A 212 -1.68 -2.62 8.82
N LEU A 213 -2.81 -2.96 9.40
CA LEU A 213 -3.09 -4.28 9.97
C LEU A 213 -4.17 -4.91 9.12
N ALA A 214 -3.89 -6.08 8.54
CA ALA A 214 -4.88 -6.80 7.74
C ALA A 214 -5.02 -8.25 8.18
N SER A 215 -6.25 -8.76 8.05
CA SER A 215 -6.59 -10.17 8.26
C SER A 215 -7.39 -10.67 7.06
N MET A 216 -7.02 -11.85 6.59
CA MET A 216 -7.67 -12.52 5.46
C MET A 216 -8.33 -13.81 5.91
N ASN A 217 -9.58 -13.98 5.53
CA ASN A 217 -10.31 -15.23 5.67
C ASN A 217 -10.60 -15.81 4.29
N TYR A 218 -9.95 -16.93 3.95
CA TYR A 218 -10.02 -17.52 2.62
C TYR A 218 -11.25 -18.42 2.43
N ASN A 219 -11.93 -18.22 1.32
CA ASN A 219 -13.10 -18.95 0.86
C ASN A 219 -12.85 -19.52 -0.54
N ASN A 220 -13.38 -20.71 -0.84
CA ASN A 220 -13.35 -21.30 -2.19
C ASN A 220 -11.95 -21.40 -2.82
N VAL A 221 -10.95 -21.87 -2.07
CA VAL A 221 -9.59 -22.03 -2.61
C VAL A 221 -9.54 -23.27 -3.52
N VAL A 222 -9.15 -23.05 -4.78
CA VAL A 222 -8.97 -24.12 -5.76
C VAL A 222 -7.48 -24.30 -6.03
N LEU A 223 -6.98 -25.50 -5.80
CA LEU A 223 -5.59 -25.86 -6.10
C LEU A 223 -5.43 -26.17 -7.59
N ARG A 224 -4.29 -25.80 -8.14
CA ARG A 224 -3.97 -26.07 -9.54
C ARG A 224 -3.61 -27.54 -9.73
N VAL A 225 -4.34 -28.21 -10.60
CA VAL A 225 -3.93 -29.51 -11.14
C VAL A 225 -2.92 -29.24 -12.26
N ASN A 226 -1.86 -30.06 -12.38
CA ASN A 226 -0.69 -29.87 -13.26
C ASN A 226 -1.02 -29.75 -14.76
N GLU A 227 -1.70 -28.69 -15.15
CA GLU A 227 -1.99 -28.34 -16.52
C GLU A 227 -1.06 -27.19 -16.93
N LYS A 228 -0.27 -27.44 -17.97
CA LYS A 228 0.51 -26.40 -18.66
C LYS A 228 -0.47 -25.42 -19.30
N LYS A 229 -0.92 -24.42 -18.54
CA LYS A 229 -1.55 -23.23 -19.12
C LYS A 229 -0.48 -22.36 -19.76
N GLU A 230 -0.85 -21.83 -20.92
CA GLU A 230 -0.01 -20.95 -21.74
C GLU A 230 0.51 -19.76 -20.93
N LYS A 231 1.74 -19.33 -21.22
CA LYS A 231 2.27 -18.07 -20.70
C LYS A 231 1.36 -16.95 -21.23
N ILE A 232 0.54 -16.39 -20.37
CA ILE A 232 -0.23 -15.19 -20.70
C ILE A 232 0.80 -14.07 -20.87
N LEU A 233 1.02 -13.66 -22.12
CA LEU A 233 1.95 -12.57 -22.49
C LEU A 233 1.40 -11.18 -22.14
N ASN A 234 0.22 -11.12 -21.53
CA ASN A 234 -0.45 -9.89 -21.17
C ASN A 234 0.08 -9.34 -19.84
N ILE A 235 0.88 -8.28 -19.93
CA ILE A 235 1.50 -7.51 -18.84
C ILE A 235 0.57 -6.43 -18.25
N SER A 236 -0.72 -6.42 -18.58
CA SER A 236 -1.66 -5.39 -18.08
C SER A 236 -2.03 -5.59 -16.60
N ASP A 237 -2.34 -4.47 -15.93
CA ASP A 237 -2.50 -4.33 -14.48
C ASP A 237 -3.12 -5.54 -13.77
N PHE A 238 -2.25 -6.29 -13.09
CA PHE A 238 -2.50 -7.51 -12.33
C PHE A 238 -3.31 -7.28 -11.04
N PHE A 239 -3.51 -6.03 -10.62
CA PHE A 239 -4.23 -5.68 -9.39
C PHE A 239 -5.21 -4.54 -9.64
N ARG A 240 -6.49 -4.74 -9.28
CA ARG A 240 -7.54 -3.73 -9.42
C ARG A 240 -8.30 -3.57 -8.12
N VAL A 241 -8.48 -2.32 -7.70
CA VAL A 241 -9.36 -1.96 -6.57
C VAL A 241 -10.67 -1.40 -7.12
N ARG A 242 -11.79 -1.98 -6.74
CA ARG A 242 -13.14 -1.48 -7.03
C ARG A 242 -13.66 -0.71 -5.82
N LEU A 243 -14.10 0.52 -6.09
CA LEU A 243 -14.61 1.49 -5.11
C LEU A 243 -15.96 2.06 -5.57
N ASP A 244 -16.73 1.28 -6.34
CA ASP A 244 -17.97 1.75 -6.93
C ASP A 244 -19.10 1.65 -5.91
N SER A 245 -19.61 2.81 -5.47
CA SER A 245 -20.72 2.92 -4.51
C SER A 245 -20.45 2.30 -3.14
N VAL A 246 -19.24 2.46 -2.61
CA VAL A 246 -18.89 1.95 -1.27
C VAL A 246 -19.59 2.77 -0.19
N PRO A 247 -20.48 2.18 0.61
CA PRO A 247 -21.11 2.87 1.72
C PRO A 247 -20.08 3.17 2.82
N VAL A 248 -20.07 4.43 3.27
CA VAL A 248 -19.45 4.80 4.54
C VAL A 248 -20.41 4.35 5.64
N ASN A 249 -20.04 3.32 6.39
CA ASN A 249 -20.86 2.79 7.48
C ASN A 249 -20.20 3.16 8.81
N ASN A 250 -20.80 4.04 9.59
CA ASN A 250 -20.27 4.47 10.89
C ASN A 250 -20.97 3.80 12.08
N ASP A 251 -21.76 2.74 11.85
CA ASP A 251 -22.41 2.00 12.91
C ASP A 251 -21.38 1.21 13.75
N SER A 252 -21.22 1.64 15.00
CA SER A 252 -20.28 1.00 15.95
C SER A 252 -20.63 -0.45 16.25
N VAL A 253 -21.92 -0.83 16.23
CA VAL A 253 -22.36 -2.21 16.50
C VAL A 253 -21.95 -3.12 15.34
N PHE A 254 -22.17 -2.68 14.11
CA PHE A 254 -21.72 -3.39 12.92
C PHE A 254 -20.20 -3.64 12.95
N TRP A 255 -19.40 -2.62 13.25
CA TRP A 255 -17.94 -2.78 13.30
C TRP A 255 -17.47 -3.59 14.51
N ALA A 256 -18.15 -3.53 15.66
CA ALA A 256 -17.83 -4.39 16.79
C ALA A 256 -17.96 -5.88 16.46
N GLN A 257 -18.91 -6.24 15.59
CA GLN A 257 -19.14 -7.63 15.15
C GLN A 257 -18.20 -8.08 14.02
N ASN A 258 -17.94 -7.21 13.04
CA ASN A 258 -17.20 -7.59 11.82
C ASN A 258 -15.69 -7.33 11.88
N ARG A 259 -15.21 -6.62 12.91
CA ARG A 259 -13.79 -6.30 13.09
C ARG A 259 -13.00 -7.53 13.52
N ALA A 260 -12.06 -7.97 12.69
CA ALA A 260 -11.17 -9.08 13.02
C ALA A 260 -10.10 -8.72 14.07
N ILE A 261 -9.66 -7.46 14.11
CA ILE A 261 -8.57 -7.00 15.00
C ILE A 261 -9.11 -5.89 15.90
N PRO A 262 -9.13 -6.02 17.24
CA PRO A 262 -9.68 -5.00 18.13
C PRO A 262 -8.93 -3.67 18.02
N LEU A 263 -9.64 -2.56 18.30
CA LEU A 263 -9.04 -1.23 18.31
C LEU A 263 -8.08 -1.09 19.49
N GLN A 264 -6.95 -0.41 19.23
CA GLN A 264 -6.00 -0.02 20.26
C GLN A 264 -6.46 1.26 20.96
N ALA A 265 -5.98 1.48 22.19
CA ALA A 265 -6.38 2.62 23.01
C ALA A 265 -6.23 3.97 22.28
N ARG A 266 -5.12 4.16 21.56
CA ARG A 266 -4.88 5.39 20.77
C ARG A 266 -5.85 5.54 19.60
N GLU A 267 -6.17 4.46 18.90
CA GLU A 267 -7.12 4.47 17.78
C GLU A 267 -8.53 4.85 18.24
N VAL A 268 -8.94 4.36 19.42
CA VAL A 268 -10.21 4.76 20.07
C VAL A 268 -10.22 6.26 20.40
N GLU A 269 -9.10 6.81 20.86
CA GLU A 269 -8.96 8.23 21.15
C GLU A 269 -9.10 9.09 19.89
N VAL A 270 -8.48 8.67 18.78
CA VAL A 270 -8.57 9.34 17.48
C VAL A 270 -10.01 9.41 16.98
N ILE A 271 -10.75 8.30 17.04
CA ILE A 271 -12.19 8.27 16.68
C ILE A 271 -12.98 9.24 17.57
N ARG A 272 -12.78 9.19 18.88
CA ARG A 272 -13.49 10.05 19.83
C ARG A 272 -13.21 11.54 19.58
N ASN A 273 -11.97 11.90 19.29
CA ASN A 273 -11.58 13.28 18.99
C ASN A 273 -12.20 13.76 17.67
N TYR A 274 -12.26 12.89 16.66
CA TYR A 274 -12.93 13.16 15.40
C TYR A 274 -14.45 13.40 15.57
N GLU A 275 -15.13 12.56 16.35
CA GLU A 275 -16.56 12.72 16.66
C GLU A 275 -16.84 14.03 17.39
N LYS A 276 -16.05 14.37 18.42
CA LYS A 276 -16.16 15.66 19.13
C LYS A 276 -15.99 16.83 18.18
N THR A 277 -14.99 16.79 17.31
CA THR A 277 -14.72 17.85 16.33
C THR A 277 -15.87 18.00 15.33
N ASN A 278 -16.50 16.90 14.93
CA ASN A 278 -17.67 16.94 14.05
C ASN A 278 -18.93 17.46 14.75
N GLN A 279 -19.13 17.14 16.03
CA GLN A 279 -20.24 17.65 16.84
C GLN A 279 -20.09 19.14 17.19
N GLN A 280 -18.85 19.61 17.35
CA GLN A 280 -18.54 21.00 17.69
C GLN A 280 -18.53 21.95 16.47
N LYS A 281 -18.67 21.46 15.24
CA LYS A 281 -18.85 22.32 14.06
C LYS A 281 -20.19 23.03 14.21
N PRO A 282 -20.23 24.36 14.45
CA PRO A 282 -21.49 25.09 14.36
C PRO A 282 -22.03 24.94 12.94
N THR A 283 -23.35 24.96 12.78
CA THR A 283 -24.00 25.18 11.49
C THR A 283 -23.65 26.59 11.01
N GLU A 284 -22.42 26.81 10.54
CA GLU A 284 -22.00 28.09 10.01
C GLU A 284 -22.66 28.27 8.64
N GLU A 285 -23.68 29.13 8.63
CA GLU A 285 -24.22 29.74 7.42
C GLU A 285 -23.06 30.30 6.58
N LYS A 286 -22.95 29.82 5.34
CA LYS A 286 -21.89 30.16 4.41
C LYS A 286 -21.96 31.64 4.06
N VAL A 287 -21.02 32.43 4.56
CA VAL A 287 -20.72 33.76 4.01
C VAL A 287 -19.92 33.56 2.71
N ASP A 288 -20.57 33.75 1.56
CA ASP A 288 -20.09 33.42 0.21
C ASP A 288 -18.82 34.17 -0.28
N ILE A 289 -18.36 35.18 0.45
CA ILE A 289 -17.26 36.07 0.02
C ILE A 289 -15.87 35.48 0.32
N SER A 290 -15.74 34.64 1.36
CA SER A 290 -14.46 34.00 1.73
C SER A 290 -14.13 32.78 0.86
N GLN A 291 -15.15 32.12 0.28
CA GLN A 291 -14.97 30.93 -0.54
C GLN A 291 -14.32 31.22 -1.90
N GLN A 292 -14.52 32.38 -2.51
CA GLN A 292 -13.88 32.72 -3.79
C GLN A 292 -12.36 32.92 -3.65
N ASN A 293 -11.92 33.61 -2.58
CA ASN A 293 -10.50 33.81 -2.30
C ASN A 293 -9.82 32.50 -1.89
N GLY A 294 -10.46 31.68 -1.05
CA GLY A 294 -9.97 30.34 -0.71
C GLY A 294 -9.82 29.42 -1.93
N LYS A 295 -10.80 29.43 -2.84
CA LYS A 295 -10.74 28.67 -4.10
C LYS A 295 -9.59 29.13 -5.01
N ARG A 296 -9.34 30.44 -5.14
CA ARG A 296 -8.21 30.98 -5.92
C ARG A 296 -6.86 30.58 -5.33
N VAL A 297 -6.71 30.70 -4.01
CA VAL A 297 -5.49 30.27 -3.29
C VAL A 297 -5.27 28.76 -3.45
N GLN A 298 -6.32 27.96 -3.36
CA GLN A 298 -6.24 26.52 -3.57
C GLN A 298 -5.87 26.17 -5.02
N GLN A 299 -6.45 26.83 -6.01
CA GLN A 299 -6.10 26.64 -7.43
C GLN A 299 -4.65 27.05 -7.72
N PHE A 300 -4.17 28.13 -7.11
CA PHE A 300 -2.78 28.56 -7.24
C PHE A 300 -1.83 27.54 -6.60
N ALA A 301 -2.14 27.08 -5.38
CA ALA A 301 -1.37 26.04 -4.71
C ALA A 301 -1.36 24.73 -5.52
N GLN A 302 -2.50 24.31 -6.08
CA GLN A 302 -2.59 23.14 -6.98
C GLN A 302 -1.65 23.29 -8.18
N ARG A 303 -1.62 24.45 -8.85
CA ARG A 303 -0.73 24.72 -9.99
C ARG A 303 0.76 24.73 -9.62
N MET A 304 1.09 25.01 -8.36
CA MET A 304 2.47 24.95 -7.88
C MET A 304 2.93 23.52 -7.62
N VAL A 305 2.04 22.61 -7.19
CA VAL A 305 2.39 21.23 -6.80
C VAL A 305 1.98 20.18 -7.82
N MET A 306 1.34 20.54 -8.93
CA MET A 306 0.90 19.64 -10.00
C MET A 306 1.17 20.19 -11.39
N ASP A 307 1.20 19.28 -12.36
CA ASP A 307 1.23 19.62 -13.79
C ASP A 307 0.01 20.46 -14.17
N SER A 308 0.27 21.67 -14.68
CA SER A 308 -0.75 22.61 -15.16
C SER A 308 -0.65 22.79 -16.66
N ARG A 309 -1.79 22.89 -17.34
CA ARG A 309 -1.88 23.17 -18.77
C ARG A 309 -2.65 24.47 -19.01
N TYR A 310 -2.08 25.34 -19.82
CA TYR A 310 -2.63 26.63 -20.21
C TYR A 310 -2.85 26.63 -21.72
N LYS A 311 -4.07 26.91 -22.16
CA LYS A 311 -4.38 27.08 -23.58
C LYS A 311 -4.43 28.58 -23.89
N ILE A 312 -3.52 29.05 -24.74
CA ILE A 312 -3.49 30.42 -25.25
C ILE A 312 -3.62 30.34 -26.77
N LYS A 313 -4.80 30.70 -27.30
CA LYS A 313 -5.12 30.59 -28.74
C LYS A 313 -4.87 29.17 -29.27
N SER A 314 -3.95 29.00 -30.21
CA SER A 314 -3.52 27.72 -30.78
C SER A 314 -2.35 27.06 -30.03
N THR A 315 -1.86 27.67 -28.95
CA THR A 315 -0.73 27.15 -28.18
C THR A 315 -1.21 26.55 -26.86
N MET A 316 -0.80 25.33 -26.56
CA MET A 316 -0.96 24.70 -25.25
C MET A 316 0.39 24.65 -24.56
N ILE A 317 0.51 25.34 -23.43
CA ILE A 317 1.69 25.37 -22.57
C ILE A 317 1.43 24.46 -21.38
N GLY A 318 2.30 23.48 -21.15
CA GLY A 318 2.29 22.64 -19.96
C GLY A 318 3.48 22.98 -19.06
N TYR A 319 3.24 23.05 -17.76
CA TYR A 319 4.29 23.25 -16.75
C TYR A 319 4.09 22.27 -15.60
N SER A 320 5.15 21.58 -15.16
CA SER A 320 5.05 20.55 -14.12
C SER A 320 4.72 21.05 -12.72
N GLY A 321 4.74 22.36 -12.49
CA GLY A 321 4.66 22.94 -11.15
C GLY A 321 6.04 23.09 -10.50
N LEU A 322 6.20 24.13 -9.68
CA LEU A 322 7.46 24.48 -9.03
C LEU A 322 7.82 23.55 -7.87
N LEU A 323 6.82 22.99 -7.20
CA LEU A 323 6.94 22.18 -5.98
C LEU A 323 6.23 20.83 -6.15
N ASN A 324 6.17 20.31 -7.37
CA ASN A 324 5.56 19.02 -7.65
C ASN A 324 6.45 17.89 -7.12
N PRO A 325 6.05 17.19 -6.05
CA PRO A 325 6.91 16.20 -5.43
C PRO A 325 7.15 14.97 -6.33
N LEU A 326 6.30 14.73 -7.35
CA LEU A 326 6.53 13.66 -8.35
C LEU A 326 7.72 13.95 -9.28
N MET A 327 8.26 15.16 -9.23
CA MET A 327 9.48 15.53 -9.94
C MET A 327 10.74 15.39 -9.09
N LEU A 328 10.61 15.02 -7.81
CA LEU A 328 11.73 14.64 -6.97
C LEU A 328 12.17 13.22 -7.32
N GLY A 329 13.46 13.04 -7.53
CA GLY A 329 14.11 11.75 -7.65
C GLY A 329 15.24 11.62 -6.64
N TYR A 330 15.58 10.39 -6.28
CA TYR A 330 16.78 10.12 -5.50
C TYR A 330 17.54 8.94 -6.12
N SER A 331 18.83 9.12 -6.38
CA SER A 331 19.73 8.03 -6.76
C SER A 331 20.91 7.98 -5.80
N SER A 332 21.48 6.79 -5.59
CA SER A 332 22.65 6.61 -4.72
C SER A 332 23.91 7.27 -5.30
N ILE A 333 23.92 7.59 -6.59
CA ILE A 333 25.06 8.20 -7.29
C ILE A 333 24.90 9.73 -7.36
N ASP A 334 23.71 10.21 -7.73
CA ASP A 334 23.45 11.63 -8.02
C ASP A 334 22.77 12.37 -6.87
N GLY A 335 22.36 11.66 -5.81
CA GLY A 335 21.67 12.24 -4.67
C GLY A 335 20.24 12.68 -5.00
N VAL A 336 19.79 13.78 -4.38
CA VAL A 336 18.44 14.33 -4.58
C VAL A 336 18.41 15.15 -5.87
N THR A 337 17.53 14.78 -6.78
CA THR A 337 17.30 15.48 -8.05
C THR A 337 15.89 16.07 -8.09
N TYR A 338 15.74 17.23 -8.71
CA TYR A 338 14.43 17.85 -8.93
C TYR A 338 14.27 18.22 -10.40
N ARG A 339 13.28 17.63 -11.07
CA ARG A 339 13.00 17.85 -12.48
C ARG A 339 11.95 18.96 -12.67
N GLN A 340 12.10 19.75 -13.73
CA GLN A 340 11.02 20.64 -14.18
C GLN A 340 10.72 20.35 -15.64
N LYS A 341 9.43 20.20 -15.98
CA LYS A 341 8.97 19.94 -17.34
C LYS A 341 8.18 21.13 -17.86
N LEU A 342 8.63 21.66 -18.99
CA LEU A 342 7.93 22.67 -19.78
C LEU A 342 7.59 22.06 -21.14
N SER A 343 6.33 22.11 -21.56
CA SER A 343 5.89 21.60 -22.85
C SER A 343 5.13 22.68 -23.63
N PHE A 344 5.38 22.77 -24.93
CA PHE A 344 4.68 23.69 -25.83
C PHE A 344 4.13 22.90 -27.02
N ASN A 345 2.80 22.87 -27.17
CA ASN A 345 2.14 22.27 -28.33
C ASN A 345 1.47 23.39 -29.14
N PHE A 346 1.67 23.41 -30.45
CA PHE A 346 1.09 24.41 -31.34
C PHE A 346 0.17 23.71 -32.34
N ASP A 347 -1.13 24.06 -32.33
CA ASP A 347 -2.07 23.64 -33.36
C ASP A 347 -1.88 24.55 -34.59
N LEU A 348 -1.16 24.04 -35.59
CA LEU A 348 -1.07 24.69 -36.89
C LEU A 348 -2.40 24.46 -37.63
N LYS A 349 -3.27 25.47 -37.66
CA LYS A 349 -4.37 25.47 -38.64
C LYS A 349 -3.75 25.55 -40.03
N ARG A 350 -3.93 24.49 -40.83
CA ARG A 350 -3.65 24.53 -42.26
C ARG A 350 -4.65 25.51 -42.87
N SER A 351 -4.13 26.66 -43.32
CA SER A 351 -4.89 27.65 -44.09
C SER A 351 -5.30 27.08 -45.44
#